data_AF-A0A4Y2PAK9-F1
#
_entry.id   AF-A0A4Y2PAK9-F1
#
_cell.length_a   1.000
_cell.length_b   1.000
_cell.length_c   1.000
_cell.angle_alpha   90.00
_cell.angle_beta   90.00
_cell.angle_gamma   90.00
#
_symmetry.space_group_name_H-M   'P 1'
#
loop_
_entity.id
_entity.type
_entity.pdbx_description
1 polymer ?
#
loop_
_entity_poly.entity_id
_entity_poly.type
_entity_poly.pdbx_seq_one_letter_code
_entity_poly.pdbx_strand_id
1 'polypeptide(L)'
;MIRAAEEVRRLKVVPSNKISSCGVSVDGTWQRRGYSPLNGCTTIISIDTGKVLDAEIMSHYCRTCKTNENVRYKNKENHECSNYVGNSGNMEPVGVYRMFERSKRLRKLQYSQYYGDGDSKGFEEVKNIYGNNSVEKLECIGHVQKRVGSLLRKLKKNVKGLGGKGKLTDIFIDKLQN
;
A
#
# COMPACT_ATOMS: atom_id res chain seq x y z
N MET A 1 4.73 14.81 -7.74
CA MET A 1 3.46 14.32 -7.15
C MET A 1 2.34 15.39 -7.14
N ILE A 2 2.60 16.69 -6.92
CA ILE A 2 1.55 17.74 -6.99
C ILE A 2 0.80 17.74 -8.33
N ARG A 3 1.54 17.73 -9.45
CA ARG A 3 0.96 17.66 -10.81
C ARG A 3 0.09 16.41 -11.03
N ALA A 4 0.47 15.27 -10.45
CA ALA A 4 -0.33 14.04 -10.53
C ALA A 4 -1.68 14.21 -9.81
N ALA A 5 -1.69 14.83 -8.62
CA ALA A 5 -2.93 15.13 -7.93
C ALA A 5 -3.79 16.18 -8.66
N GLU A 6 -3.17 17.20 -9.27
CA GLU A 6 -3.87 18.17 -10.13
C GLU A 6 -4.59 17.50 -11.30
N GLU A 7 -3.95 16.53 -11.93
CA GLU A 7 -4.52 15.78 -13.05
C GLU A 7 -5.73 14.96 -12.63
N VAL A 8 -5.67 14.26 -11.49
CA VAL A 8 -6.83 13.58 -10.92
C VAL A 8 -8.00 14.56 -10.71
N ARG A 9 -7.73 15.76 -10.17
CA ARG A 9 -8.77 16.79 -9.97
C ARG A 9 -9.35 17.31 -11.29
N ARG A 10 -8.51 17.47 -12.32
CA ARG A 10 -8.94 17.89 -13.67
C ARG A 10 -9.84 16.84 -14.32
N LEU A 11 -9.49 15.57 -14.23
CA LEU A 11 -10.33 14.47 -14.74
C LEU A 11 -11.73 14.45 -14.12
N LYS A 12 -11.83 14.86 -12.85
CA LYS A 12 -13.12 14.93 -12.13
C LYS A 12 -13.82 16.29 -12.23
N VAL A 13 -13.28 17.21 -13.03
CA VAL A 13 -13.82 18.57 -13.24
C VAL A 13 -14.04 19.32 -11.91
N VAL A 14 -13.15 19.10 -10.94
CA VAL A 14 -13.25 19.71 -9.60
C VAL A 14 -12.43 21.00 -9.57
N PRO A 15 -12.99 22.13 -9.09
CA PRO A 15 -12.24 23.37 -8.89
C PRO A 15 -11.01 23.17 -7.99
N SER A 16 -9.93 23.90 -8.24
CA SER A 16 -8.64 23.73 -7.55
C SER A 16 -8.68 23.92 -6.03
N ASN A 17 -9.67 24.66 -5.52
CA ASN A 17 -9.87 24.93 -4.10
C ASN A 17 -10.72 23.87 -3.37
N LYS A 18 -11.39 22.97 -4.10
CA LYS A 18 -12.23 21.90 -3.52
C LYS A 18 -11.44 20.60 -3.38
N ILE A 19 -11.83 19.81 -2.39
CA ILE A 19 -11.32 18.45 -2.21
C ILE A 19 -12.05 17.54 -3.19
N SER A 20 -11.28 16.73 -3.94
CA SER A 20 -11.82 15.69 -4.81
C SER A 20 -11.57 14.31 -4.21
N SER A 21 -12.50 13.37 -4.41
CA SER A 21 -12.30 11.98 -3.99
C SER A 21 -11.68 11.13 -5.10
N CYS A 22 -10.82 10.17 -4.78
CA CYS A 22 -10.32 9.18 -5.75
C CYS A 22 -9.97 7.84 -5.12
N GLY A 23 -9.94 6.80 -5.95
CA GLY A 23 -9.41 5.49 -5.59
C GLY A 23 -7.89 5.45 -5.74
N VAL A 24 -7.25 4.73 -4.83
CA VAL A 24 -5.79 4.60 -4.79
C VAL A 24 -5.35 3.16 -4.60
N SER A 25 -4.29 2.78 -5.30
CA SER A 25 -3.50 1.58 -5.01
C SER A 25 -2.44 1.93 -3.99
N VAL A 26 -2.26 1.07 -2.99
CA VAL A 26 -1.30 1.26 -1.90
C VAL A 26 -0.46 0.01 -1.76
N ASP A 27 0.86 0.19 -1.77
CA ASP A 27 1.81 -0.92 -1.64
C ASP A 27 3.09 -0.47 -0.92
N GLY A 28 3.70 -1.42 -0.20
CA GLY A 28 4.92 -1.26 0.57
C GLY A 28 6.06 -2.12 0.00
N THR A 29 7.28 -1.60 0.06
CA THR A 29 8.47 -2.35 -0.29
C THR A 29 9.58 -2.12 0.72
N TRP A 30 10.45 -3.12 0.87
CA TRP A 30 11.56 -3.09 1.82
C TRP A 30 12.87 -3.36 1.09
N GLN A 31 13.95 -2.78 1.62
CA GLN A 31 15.28 -2.92 1.04
C GLN A 31 15.71 -4.38 0.86
N ARG A 32 15.29 -5.26 1.77
CA ARG A 32 15.63 -6.69 1.76
C ARG A 32 14.43 -7.50 2.22
N ARG A 33 14.32 -8.74 1.72
CA ARG A 33 13.37 -9.72 2.26
C ARG A 33 13.80 -10.15 3.67
N GLY A 34 12.84 -10.36 4.56
CA GLY A 34 13.07 -10.76 5.95
C GLY A 34 12.30 -9.87 6.93
N TYR A 35 12.35 -10.21 8.22
CA TYR A 35 11.54 -9.56 9.27
C TYR A 35 12.16 -8.28 9.87
N SER A 36 13.40 -7.93 9.52
CA SER A 36 14.09 -6.76 10.09
C SER A 36 14.78 -5.85 9.06
N PRO A 37 14.13 -5.46 7.95
CA PRO A 37 14.70 -4.50 7.02
C PRO A 37 14.82 -3.11 7.66
N LEU A 38 15.96 -2.45 7.44
CA LEU A 38 16.21 -1.12 8.02
C LEU A 38 15.51 0.01 7.26
N ASN A 39 15.09 -0.23 6.02
CA ASN A 39 14.45 0.77 5.18
C ASN A 39 13.18 0.18 4.56
N GLY A 40 12.11 0.95 4.61
CA GLY A 40 10.83 0.68 3.97
C GLY A 40 10.37 1.90 3.17
N CYS A 41 9.65 1.66 2.09
CA CYS A 41 9.00 2.69 1.29
C CYS A 41 7.57 2.27 1.02
N THR A 42 6.61 3.14 1.29
CA THR A 42 5.20 2.91 0.98
C THR A 42 4.76 3.96 -0.02
N THR A 43 3.99 3.56 -1.01
CA THR A 43 3.55 4.46 -2.10
C THR A 43 2.05 4.41 -2.28
N ILE A 44 1.49 5.54 -2.73
CA ILE A 44 0.10 5.68 -3.14
C ILE A 44 0.07 6.06 -4.61
N ILE A 45 -0.63 5.26 -5.41
CA ILE A 45 -0.80 5.46 -6.85
C ILE A 45 -2.29 5.69 -7.12
N SER A 46 -2.60 6.72 -7.91
CA SER A 46 -3.98 6.95 -8.37
C SER A 46 -4.43 5.83 -9.30
N ILE A 47 -5.62 5.28 -9.05
CA ILE A 47 -6.25 4.32 -9.96
C ILE A 47 -6.64 5.00 -11.27
N ASP A 48 -7.19 6.22 -11.18
CA ASP A 48 -7.68 6.97 -12.33
C ASP A 48 -6.56 7.33 -13.34
N THR A 49 -5.34 7.59 -12.87
CA THR A 49 -4.24 8.11 -13.72
C THR A 49 -3.01 7.20 -13.81
N GLY A 50 -2.89 6.19 -12.92
CA GLY A 50 -1.68 5.39 -12.78
C GLY A 50 -0.46 6.15 -12.23
N LYS A 51 -0.63 7.40 -11.76
CA LYS A 51 0.47 8.25 -11.29
C LYS A 51 0.64 8.21 -9.78
N VAL A 52 1.89 8.30 -9.33
CA VAL A 52 2.24 8.36 -7.91
C VAL A 52 1.74 9.68 -7.30
N LEU A 53 0.89 9.57 -6.28
CA LEU A 53 0.30 10.67 -5.53
C LEU A 53 1.09 11.01 -4.26
N ASP A 54 1.66 10.00 -3.61
CA ASP A 54 2.48 10.17 -2.42
C ASP A 54 3.44 8.98 -2.23
N ALA A 55 4.51 9.21 -1.48
CA ALA A 55 5.42 8.18 -1.00
C ALA A 55 5.91 8.53 0.41
N GLU A 56 6.02 7.54 1.27
CA GLU A 56 6.62 7.65 2.60
C GLU A 56 7.81 6.70 2.68
N ILE A 57 9.00 7.26 2.89
CA ILE A 57 10.23 6.51 3.08
C ILE A 57 10.54 6.52 4.57
N MET A 58 10.66 5.33 5.17
CA MET A 58 11.01 5.16 6.57
C MET A 58 12.34 4.42 6.70
N SER A 59 13.18 4.87 7.62
CA SER A 59 14.52 4.35 7.83
C SER A 59 14.86 4.28 9.31
N HIS A 60 15.43 3.14 9.71
CA HIS A 60 16.16 2.92 10.96
C HIS A 60 17.68 3.11 10.79
N TYR A 61 18.12 3.51 9.60
CA TYR A 61 19.54 3.55 9.24
C TYR A 61 19.99 4.96 8.89
N CYS A 62 20.93 5.49 9.65
CA CYS A 62 21.68 6.68 9.27
C CYS A 62 23.10 6.31 8.87
N ARG A 63 23.44 6.56 7.60
CA ARG A 63 24.80 6.35 7.09
C ARG A 63 25.82 7.20 7.86
N THR A 64 25.50 8.47 8.10
CA THR A 64 26.35 9.40 8.83
C THR A 64 26.66 8.93 10.25
N CYS A 65 25.65 8.44 11.00
CA CYS A 65 25.82 7.88 12.34
C CYS A 65 26.65 6.57 12.34
N LYS A 66 26.74 5.88 11.18
CA LYS A 66 27.48 4.63 11.02
C LYS A 66 28.91 4.80 10.52
N THR A 67 29.18 5.80 9.68
CA THR A 67 30.53 6.06 9.14
C THR A 67 31.37 6.95 10.04
N ASN A 68 30.73 7.81 10.85
CA ASN A 68 31.43 8.65 11.81
C ASN A 68 31.26 8.07 13.22
N GLU A 69 32.30 7.43 13.76
CA GLU A 69 32.36 7.06 15.20
C GLU A 69 32.46 8.30 16.11
N ASN A 70 32.77 9.47 15.53
CA ASN A 70 32.85 10.73 16.24
C ASN A 70 31.49 11.13 16.84
N VAL A 71 31.42 11.10 18.17
CA VAL A 71 30.28 11.47 19.04
C VAL A 71 29.65 12.84 18.67
N ARG A 72 30.41 13.73 18.04
CA ARG A 72 29.97 15.06 17.58
C ARG A 72 28.75 15.05 16.63
N TYR A 73 28.54 14.00 15.84
CA TYR A 73 27.37 13.92 14.96
C TYR A 73 26.17 13.21 15.60
N LYS A 74 26.41 12.30 16.54
CA LYS A 74 25.34 11.62 17.31
C LYS A 74 24.62 12.57 18.27
N ASN A 75 25.32 13.59 18.77
CA ASN A 75 24.82 14.56 19.75
C ASN A 75 24.48 15.94 19.15
N LYS A 76 24.31 16.06 17.83
CA LYS A 76 23.70 17.28 17.28
C LYS A 76 22.22 17.25 17.68
N GLU A 77 21.77 18.26 18.43
CA GLU A 77 20.39 18.37 18.94
C GLU A 77 19.31 18.22 17.85
N ASN A 78 19.66 18.43 16.57
CA ASN A 78 18.75 18.34 15.43
C ASN A 78 19.01 17.14 14.50
N HIS A 79 19.84 16.16 14.88
CA HIS A 79 20.08 15.01 14.01
C HIS A 79 19.09 13.86 14.27
N GLU A 80 18.17 13.66 13.34
CA GLU A 80 17.26 12.51 13.34
C GLU A 80 17.94 11.31 12.64
N CYS A 81 18.58 10.39 13.39
CA CYS A 81 19.20 9.18 12.80
C CYS A 81 18.12 8.21 12.23
N SER A 82 16.84 8.38 12.54
CA SER A 82 15.73 7.51 12.17
C SER A 82 14.42 8.28 12.17
N ASN A 83 13.68 8.28 11.07
CA ASN A 83 12.38 8.97 10.94
C ASN A 83 11.17 8.08 11.32
N TYR A 84 11.47 6.89 11.84
CA TYR A 84 10.49 5.92 12.33
C TYR A 84 11.02 5.19 13.57
N VAL A 85 10.13 5.00 14.55
CA VAL A 85 10.40 4.22 15.76
C VAL A 85 9.35 3.10 15.82
N GLY A 86 9.79 1.84 15.87
CA GLY A 86 8.91 0.69 15.84
C GLY A 86 9.51 -0.49 15.08
N ASN A 87 8.69 -1.52 14.83
CA ASN A 87 9.08 -2.68 14.04
C ASN A 87 8.97 -2.36 12.53
N SER A 88 9.95 -2.80 11.73
CA SER A 88 9.94 -2.72 10.28
C SER A 88 8.63 -3.21 9.62
N GLY A 89 7.97 -4.22 10.20
CA GLY A 89 6.68 -4.71 9.70
C GLY A 89 5.51 -3.73 9.84
N ASN A 90 5.65 -2.73 10.73
CA ASN A 90 4.67 -1.66 10.92
C ASN A 90 5.00 -0.39 10.12
N MET A 91 6.12 -0.36 9.39
CA MET A 91 6.45 0.76 8.51
C MET A 91 5.35 0.98 7.47
N GLU A 92 4.86 -0.07 6.82
CA GLU A 92 3.81 0.09 5.81
C GLU A 92 2.53 0.72 6.40
N PRO A 93 1.89 0.16 7.45
CA PRO A 93 0.72 0.78 8.06
C PRO A 93 0.91 2.25 8.46
N VAL A 94 2.07 2.58 9.03
CA VAL A 94 2.38 3.97 9.43
C VAL A 94 2.57 4.87 8.21
N GLY A 95 3.19 4.36 7.15
CA GLY A 95 3.32 5.08 5.89
C GLY A 95 1.98 5.35 5.23
N VAL A 96 1.09 4.36 5.21
CA VAL A 96 -0.29 4.50 4.73
C VAL A 96 -1.00 5.59 5.53
N TYR A 97 -0.97 5.52 6.86
CA TYR A 97 -1.59 6.52 7.72
C TYR A 97 -1.09 7.94 7.41
N ARG A 98 0.25 8.16 7.43
CA ARG A 98 0.87 9.47 7.20
C ARG A 98 0.49 10.06 5.84
N MET A 99 0.45 9.24 4.79
CA MET A 99 0.07 9.69 3.45
C MET A 99 -1.43 10.00 3.33
N PHE A 100 -2.30 9.25 3.98
CA PHE A 100 -3.74 9.55 4.03
C PHE A 100 -4.01 10.83 4.83
N GLU A 101 -3.39 10.98 6.01
CA GLU A 101 -3.57 12.14 6.89
C GLU A 101 -3.23 13.46 6.16
N ARG A 102 -2.11 13.48 5.42
CA ARG A 102 -1.65 14.68 4.71
C ARG A 102 -2.31 14.90 3.35
N SER A 103 -3.12 13.96 2.84
CA SER A 103 -3.67 13.99 1.49
C SER A 103 -4.56 15.22 1.21
N LYS A 104 -5.52 15.50 2.09
CA LYS A 104 -6.45 16.65 1.94
C LYS A 104 -5.70 17.97 1.92
N ARG A 105 -4.71 18.12 2.81
CA ARG A 105 -3.91 19.34 2.95
C ARG A 105 -2.94 19.53 1.78
N LEU A 106 -2.13 18.51 1.46
CA LEU A 106 -1.03 18.63 0.49
C LEU A 106 -1.45 18.34 -0.96
N ARG A 107 -2.54 17.60 -1.16
CA ARG A 107 -2.99 17.13 -2.47
C ARG A 107 -4.42 17.53 -2.79
N LYS A 108 -5.20 18.13 -1.87
CA LYS A 108 -6.63 18.41 -2.08
C LYS A 108 -7.40 17.17 -2.58
N LEU A 109 -6.97 15.99 -2.12
CA LEU A 109 -7.57 14.71 -2.46
C LEU A 109 -8.04 14.03 -1.18
N GLN A 110 -9.16 13.34 -1.27
CA GLN A 110 -9.62 12.37 -0.28
C GLN A 110 -9.58 10.99 -0.92
N TYR A 111 -8.90 10.04 -0.30
CA TYR A 111 -8.82 8.68 -0.83
C TYR A 111 -10.05 7.89 -0.37
N SER A 112 -10.99 7.64 -1.27
CA SER A 112 -12.27 6.98 -0.95
C SER A 112 -12.21 5.47 -1.11
N GLN A 113 -11.30 4.96 -1.93
CA GLN A 113 -11.13 3.53 -2.18
C GLN A 113 -9.66 3.15 -2.02
N TYR A 114 -9.42 2.10 -1.26
CA TYR A 114 -8.10 1.52 -1.00
C TYR A 114 -7.99 0.20 -1.75
N TYR A 115 -7.14 0.15 -2.76
CA TYR A 115 -6.77 -1.08 -3.46
C TYR A 115 -5.45 -1.59 -2.89
N GLY A 116 -5.48 -2.78 -2.31
CA GLY A 116 -4.28 -3.41 -1.79
C GLY A 116 -4.50 -4.88 -1.48
N ASP A 117 -3.58 -5.42 -0.69
CA ASP A 117 -3.58 -6.83 -0.37
C ASP A 117 -4.72 -7.23 0.58
N GLY A 118 -5.15 -8.49 0.44
CA GLY A 118 -6.30 -9.05 1.17
C GLY A 118 -6.16 -8.95 2.69
N ASP A 119 -4.94 -9.15 3.22
CA ASP A 119 -4.59 -8.87 4.61
C ASP A 119 -3.72 -7.61 4.65
N SER A 120 -4.35 -6.46 4.88
CA SER A 120 -3.65 -5.16 4.91
C SER A 120 -3.93 -4.50 6.24
N LYS A 121 -2.92 -4.54 7.12
CA LYS A 121 -2.90 -3.74 8.36
C LYS A 121 -2.99 -2.24 8.06
N GLY A 122 -2.46 -1.80 6.91
CA GLY A 122 -2.54 -0.41 6.49
C GLY A 122 -3.96 0.08 6.24
N PHE A 123 -4.85 -0.77 5.72
CA PHE A 123 -6.27 -0.42 5.57
C PHE A 123 -6.93 -0.15 6.93
N GLU A 124 -6.67 -0.98 7.93
CA GLU A 124 -7.27 -0.83 9.26
C GLU A 124 -6.94 0.52 9.91
N GLU A 125 -5.73 1.05 9.65
CA GLU A 125 -5.31 2.37 10.14
C GLU A 125 -6.06 3.54 9.48
N VAL A 126 -6.59 3.36 8.27
CA VAL A 126 -7.14 4.47 7.47
C VAL A 126 -8.62 4.36 7.15
N LYS A 127 -9.28 3.23 7.44
CA LYS A 127 -10.72 3.01 7.16
C LYS A 127 -11.64 4.14 7.64
N ASN A 128 -11.24 4.81 8.72
CA ASN A 128 -12.01 5.87 9.37
C ASN A 128 -11.34 7.25 9.32
N ILE A 129 -10.24 7.42 8.58
CA ILE A 129 -9.38 8.62 8.71
C ILE A 129 -10.06 9.93 8.26
N TYR A 130 -11.07 9.85 7.40
CA TYR A 130 -11.85 11.03 6.98
C TYR A 130 -13.26 11.06 7.58
N GLY A 131 -13.56 10.19 8.56
CA GLY A 131 -14.89 9.93 9.11
C GLY A 131 -15.23 8.44 9.10
N ASN A 132 -16.32 8.06 9.76
CA ASN A 132 -16.74 6.67 9.90
C ASN A 132 -16.94 5.98 8.54
N ASN A 133 -16.27 4.84 8.32
CA ASN A 133 -16.26 4.07 7.07
C ASN A 133 -16.00 4.92 5.83
N SER A 134 -15.08 5.89 5.94
CA SER A 134 -14.78 6.84 4.87
C SER A 134 -13.92 6.27 3.73
N VAL A 135 -13.31 5.10 3.95
CA VAL A 135 -12.49 4.41 2.95
C VAL A 135 -13.01 3.01 2.73
N GLU A 136 -13.37 2.69 1.48
CA GLU A 136 -13.78 1.36 1.05
C GLU A 136 -12.54 0.52 0.70
N LYS A 137 -12.44 -0.70 1.25
CA LYS A 137 -11.40 -1.65 0.84
C LYS A 137 -11.82 -2.39 -0.42
N LEU A 138 -10.95 -2.38 -1.42
CA LEU A 138 -11.06 -3.16 -2.64
C LEU A 138 -9.81 -4.03 -2.80
N GLU A 139 -9.98 -5.16 -3.46
CA GLU A 139 -8.89 -6.11 -3.67
C GLU A 139 -8.28 -5.97 -5.05
N CYS A 140 -6.96 -6.17 -5.14
CA CYS A 140 -6.33 -6.21 -6.45
C CYS A 140 -6.72 -7.48 -7.21
N ILE A 141 -6.76 -7.38 -8.54
CA ILE A 141 -7.15 -8.50 -9.41
C ILE A 141 -6.27 -9.74 -9.18
N GLY A 142 -4.97 -9.55 -8.96
CA GLY A 142 -4.06 -10.66 -8.64
C GLY A 142 -4.44 -11.40 -7.36
N HIS A 143 -4.94 -10.71 -6.34
CA HIS A 143 -5.45 -11.34 -5.13
C HIS A 143 -6.75 -12.11 -5.37
N VAL A 144 -7.66 -11.55 -6.16
CA VAL A 144 -8.87 -12.24 -6.59
C VAL A 144 -8.51 -13.54 -7.34
N GLN A 145 -7.58 -13.46 -8.30
CA GLN A 145 -7.09 -14.61 -9.08
C GLN A 145 -6.48 -15.69 -8.18
N LYS A 146 -5.59 -15.32 -7.24
CA LYS A 146 -5.00 -16.26 -6.26
C LYS A 146 -6.07 -16.93 -5.40
N ARG A 147 -7.05 -16.16 -4.92
CA ARG A 147 -8.14 -16.67 -4.09
C ARG A 147 -9.01 -17.65 -4.86
N VAL A 148 -9.43 -17.31 -6.07
CA VAL A 148 -10.24 -18.17 -6.94
C VAL A 148 -9.56 -19.53 -7.13
N GLY A 149 -8.29 -19.55 -7.55
CA GLY A 149 -7.62 -20.83 -7.75
C GLY A 149 -7.34 -21.60 -6.46
N SER A 150 -7.12 -20.92 -5.33
CA SER A 150 -6.97 -21.61 -4.04
C SER A 150 -8.28 -22.30 -3.64
N LEU A 151 -9.41 -21.63 -3.81
CA LEU A 151 -10.74 -22.18 -3.54
C LEU A 151 -11.08 -23.33 -4.49
N LEU A 152 -10.80 -23.18 -5.80
CA LEU A 152 -11.04 -24.24 -6.79
C LEU A 152 -10.20 -25.50 -6.52
N ARG A 153 -8.91 -25.34 -6.16
CA ARG A 153 -8.06 -26.48 -5.78
C ARG A 153 -8.55 -27.15 -4.50
N LYS A 154 -9.03 -26.38 -3.51
CA LYS A 154 -9.66 -26.91 -2.30
C LYS A 154 -10.95 -27.69 -2.61
N LEU A 155 -11.79 -27.15 -3.49
CA LEU A 155 -13.03 -27.80 -3.94
C LEU A 155 -12.74 -29.12 -4.67
N LYS A 156 -11.80 -29.11 -5.62
CA LYS A 156 -11.32 -30.29 -6.35
C LYS A 156 -10.85 -31.39 -5.40
N LYS A 157 -10.16 -31.04 -4.31
CA LYS A 157 -9.66 -31.98 -3.29
C LYS A 157 -10.78 -32.56 -2.44
N ASN A 158 -11.76 -31.74 -2.07
CA ASN A 158 -12.80 -32.11 -1.09
C ASN A 158 -13.99 -32.86 -1.71
N VAL A 159 -14.28 -32.64 -2.99
CA VAL A 159 -15.41 -33.27 -3.68
C VAL A 159 -14.90 -34.37 -4.60
N LYS A 160 -15.21 -35.63 -4.24
CA LYS A 160 -14.86 -36.79 -5.06
C LYS A 160 -15.47 -36.66 -6.45
N GLY A 161 -14.67 -36.98 -7.47
CA GLY A 161 -15.13 -37.00 -8.86
C GLY A 161 -15.07 -35.65 -9.61
N LEU A 162 -14.66 -34.54 -8.96
CA LEU A 162 -14.43 -33.27 -9.66
C LEU A 162 -13.08 -33.20 -10.40
N GLY A 163 -12.07 -33.94 -9.92
CA GLY A 163 -10.76 -34.02 -10.57
C GLY A 163 -10.72 -35.02 -11.72
N GLY A 164 -9.73 -34.87 -12.60
CA GLY A 164 -9.43 -35.82 -13.68
C GLY A 164 -9.53 -35.22 -15.09
N LYS A 165 -9.14 -36.01 -16.10
CA LYS A 165 -9.17 -35.62 -17.51
C LYS A 165 -10.59 -35.22 -17.93
N GLY A 166 -10.75 -34.07 -18.57
CA GLY A 166 -12.05 -33.52 -18.99
C GLY A 166 -12.87 -32.86 -17.87
N LYS A 167 -12.30 -32.67 -16.68
CA LYS A 167 -12.95 -32.02 -15.52
C LYS A 167 -12.09 -30.89 -14.96
N LEU A 168 -12.19 -30.63 -13.65
CA LEU A 168 -11.43 -29.59 -12.95
C LEU A 168 -9.96 -30.02 -12.77
N THR A 169 -9.15 -29.81 -13.79
CA THR A 169 -7.69 -30.02 -13.78
C THR A 169 -6.96 -28.78 -13.29
N ASP A 170 -5.71 -28.90 -12.84
CA ASP A 170 -4.94 -27.71 -12.40
C ASP A 170 -4.71 -26.74 -13.57
N ILE A 171 -4.44 -27.26 -14.77
CA ILE A 171 -4.35 -26.46 -16.01
C ILE A 171 -5.65 -25.69 -16.26
N PHE A 172 -6.82 -26.32 -16.05
CA PHE A 172 -8.10 -25.63 -16.22
C PHE A 172 -8.33 -24.58 -15.13
N ILE A 173 -7.95 -24.85 -13.88
CA ILE A 173 -7.97 -23.86 -12.80
C ILE A 173 -7.07 -22.68 -13.14
N ASP A 174 -5.83 -22.92 -13.60
CA ASP A 174 -4.89 -21.86 -13.97
C ASP A 174 -5.44 -20.97 -15.10
N LYS A 175 -6.20 -21.55 -16.04
CA LYS A 175 -6.92 -20.78 -17.07
C LYS A 175 -8.05 -19.91 -16.50
N LEU A 176 -8.77 -20.39 -15.48
CA LEU A 176 -9.83 -19.63 -14.81
C LEU A 176 -9.28 -18.51 -13.91
N GLN A 177 -7.98 -18.55 -13.58
CA GLN A 177 -7.29 -17.53 -12.80
C GLN A 177 -6.73 -16.38 -13.66
N ASN A 178 -6.85 -16.41 -14.99
CA ASN A 178 -6.33 -15.39 -15.90
C ASN A 178 -7.46 -14.71 -16.67
#